data_AF-A0AAU5WHX3-F1
#
_entry.id   AF-A0AAU5WHX3-F1
#
_cell.length_a   1.000
_cell.length_b   1.000
_cell.length_c   1.000
_cell.angle_alpha   90.00
_cell.angle_beta   90.00
_cell.angle_gamma   90.00
#
_symmetry.space_group_name_H-M   'P 1'
#
loop_
_entity.id
_entity.type
_entity.pdbx_description
1 polymer ?
#
loop_
_entity_poly.entity_id
_entity_poly.type
_entity_poly.pdbx_seq_one_letter_code
_entity_poly.pdbx_strand_id
1 'polypeptide(L)' 'MAEETEATLVERVDQAPGVDRATEADEEQVLAALYGVPDQYGIYRGTEI' A
#
# COMPACT_ATOMS: atom_id res chain seq x y z
N MET A 1 23.24 -1.16 -17.97
CA MET A 1 22.07 -1.44 -17.11
C MET A 1 20.97 -1.89 -18.05
N ALA A 2 20.61 -3.17 -18.04
CA ALA A 2 19.54 -3.67 -18.90
C ALA A 2 18.20 -3.30 -18.24
N GLU A 3 17.33 -2.64 -18.99
CA GLU A 3 15.97 -2.31 -18.56
C GLU A 3 15.10 -3.57 -18.71
N GLU A 4 14.55 -4.05 -17.59
CA GLU A 4 13.63 -5.19 -17.60
C GLU A 4 12.30 -4.77 -18.24
N THR A 5 11.78 -5.60 -19.14
CA THR A 5 10.47 -5.35 -19.76
C THR A 5 9.35 -5.62 -18.76
N GLU A 6 8.22 -4.93 -18.91
CA GLU A 6 7.01 -5.13 -18.09
C GLU A 6 6.60 -6.62 -18.02
N ALA A 7 6.71 -7.35 -19.13
CA ALA A 7 6.43 -8.78 -19.17
C ALA A 7 7.31 -9.61 -18.21
N THR A 8 8.60 -9.25 -18.09
CA THR A 8 9.55 -9.93 -17.19
C THR A 8 9.21 -9.64 -15.72
N LEU A 9 8.71 -8.43 -15.43
CA LEU A 9 8.28 -8.05 -14.09
C LEU A 9 6.99 -8.78 -13.68
N VAL A 10 6.03 -8.92 -14.59
CA VAL A 10 4.77 -9.64 -14.34
C VAL A 10 5.03 -11.14 -14.10
N GLU A 11 5.93 -11.77 -14.87
CA GLU A 11 6.28 -13.19 -14.67
C GLU A 11 6.92 -13.46 -13.30
N ARG A 12 7.66 -12.50 -12.76
CA ARG A 12 8.25 -12.58 -11.41
C ARG A 12 7.20 -12.49 -10.30
N VAL A 13 6.12 -11.74 -10.53
CA VAL A 13 4.99 -11.65 -9.60
C VAL A 13 4.26 -13.00 -9.52
N ASP A 14 4.01 -13.63 -10.68
CA ASP A 14 3.36 -14.96 -10.75
C ASP A 14 4.15 -16.07 -10.04
N GLN A 15 5.49 -15.98 -10.03
CA GLN A 15 6.36 -16.99 -9.43
C GLN A 15 6.57 -16.82 -7.91
N ALA A 16 6.16 -15.70 -7.33
CA ALA A 16 6.32 -15.37 -5.92
C ALA A 16 4.95 -15.24 -5.23
N PRO A 17 4.27 -16.34 -4.85
CA PRO A 17 2.93 -16.30 -4.25
C PRO A 17 2.86 -15.62 -2.86
N GLY A 18 4.01 -15.20 -2.31
CA GLY A 18 4.09 -14.37 -1.11
C GLY A 18 4.25 -12.88 -1.39
N VAL A 19 4.38 -12.47 -2.66
CA VAL A 19 4.48 -11.06 -3.07
C VAL A 19 3.12 -10.34 -2.97
N ASP A 20 2.02 -11.09 -3.12
CA ASP A 20 0.64 -10.64 -2.86
C ASP A 20 0.21 -10.79 -1.40
N ARG A 21 1.06 -11.38 -0.55
CA ARG A 21 0.78 -11.32 0.88
C ARG A 21 1.09 -9.91 1.32
N ALA A 22 0.06 -9.09 1.51
CA ALA A 22 0.18 -7.77 2.10
C ALA A 22 1.07 -7.85 3.36
N THR A 23 2.33 -7.44 3.21
CA THR A 23 3.24 -7.21 4.33
C THR A 23 3.05 -5.81 4.91
N GLU A 24 2.36 -4.95 4.17
CA GLU A 24 1.92 -3.64 4.62
C GLU A 24 0.80 -3.82 5.63
N ALA A 25 0.91 -3.06 6.73
CA ALA A 25 -0.19 -2.91 7.65
C ALA A 25 -1.41 -2.41 6.88
N ASP A 26 -2.59 -2.89 7.27
CA ASP A 26 -3.85 -2.43 6.70
C ASP A 26 -3.85 -0.91 6.58
N GLU A 27 -4.08 -0.42 5.36
CA GLU A 27 -3.98 1.00 5.03
C GLU A 27 -4.84 1.83 5.98
N GLU A 28 -6.00 1.31 6.39
CA GLU A 28 -6.90 1.96 7.34
C GLU A 28 -6.27 2.09 8.74
N GLN A 29 -5.51 1.07 9.18
CA GLN A 29 -4.76 1.13 10.43
C GLN A 29 -3.62 2.15 10.39
N VAL A 30 -2.91 2.24 9.26
CA VAL A 30 -1.82 3.21 9.06
C VAL A 30 -2.37 4.63 9.04
N LEU A 31 -3.44 4.86 8.27
CA LEU A 31 -4.10 6.17 8.18
C LEU A 31 -4.66 6.61 9.53
N ALA A 32 -5.27 5.69 10.28
CA ALA A 32 -5.76 5.97 11.62
C ALA A 32 -4.64 6.33 12.61
N ALA A 33 -3.48 5.68 12.54
CA ALA A 33 -2.34 5.97 13.39
C ALA A 33 -1.72 7.35 13.10
N LEU A 34 -1.69 7.77 11.83
CA LEU A 34 -1.09 9.04 11.40
C LEU A 34 -2.02 10.23 11.57
N TYR A 35 -3.30 10.05 11.26
CA TYR A 35 -4.25 11.16 11.10
C TYR A 35 -5.45 11.10 12.05
N GLY A 36 -5.58 10.05 12.86
CA GLY A 36 -6.71 9.85 13.77
C GLY A 36 -7.94 9.26 13.08
N VAL A 37 -9.12 9.46 13.66
CA VAL A 37 -10.39 8.92 13.13
C VAL A 37 -10.84 9.75 11.90
N PRO A 38 -11.28 9.11 10.81
CA PRO A 38 -11.79 9.84 9.65
C PRO A 38 -13.08 10.60 9.99
N ASP A 39 -13.38 11.65 9.23
CA ASP A 39 -14.65 12.39 9.36
C ASP A 39 -15.86 11.57 8.86
N GLN A 40 -17.07 12.15 8.94
CA GLN A 40 -18.32 11.49 8.51
C GLN A 40 -18.34 11.07 7.03
N TYR A 41 -17.39 11.57 6.22
CA TYR A 41 -17.23 11.23 4.81
C TYR A 41 -16.08 10.24 4.58
N GLY A 42 -15.44 9.74 5.63
CA GLY A 42 -14.29 8.83 5.53
C GLY A 42 -12.95 9.52 5.28
N ILE A 43 -12.87 10.85 5.44
CA ILE A 43 -11.64 11.60 5.11
C ILE A 43 -10.77 11.78 6.36
N TYR A 44 -9.51 11.35 6.25
CA TYR A 44 -8.45 11.61 7.23
C TYR A 44 -7.84 13.00 6.97
N ARG A 45 -8.01 13.95 7.89
CA ARG A 45 -7.56 15.35 7.69
C ARG A 45 -6.24 15.70 8.39
N GLY A 46 -5.79 14.87 9.33
CA GLY A 46 -4.67 15.19 10.21
C GLY A 46 -4.97 16.36 11.13
N THR A 47 -4.30 16.41 12.28
CA THR A 47 -4.33 17.58 13.15
C THR A 47 -3.34 18.61 12.60
N GLU A 48 -3.80 19.83 12.30
CA GLU A 48 -2.91 20.97 12.00
C GLU A 48 -1.95 21.17 13.18
N ILE A 49 -0.64 21.21 12.90
CA ILE A 49 0.43 21.45 13.89
C ILE A 49 0.65 22.95 14.05
#